data_AF-A0ABD0P2X3-F1
#
_entry.id   AF-A0ABD0P2X3-F1
#
_cell.length_a   1.000
_cell.length_b   1.000
_cell.length_c   1.000
_cell.angle_alpha   90.00
_cell.angle_beta   90.00
_cell.angle_gamma   90.00
#
_symmetry.space_group_name_H-M   'P 1'
#
loop_
_entity.id
_entity.type
_entity.pdbx_description
1 polymer ?
#
loop_
_entity_poly.entity_id
_entity_poly.type
_entity_poly.pdbx_seq_one_letter_code
_entity_poly.pdbx_strand_id
1 'polypeptide(L)'
;TLIFAIEEINNSTQLLPGVSLGYKIYDSCGSIAQAIFSGMALMNGYEETLGDTTCSRPPAVNAIVGESNSSPTIALASIAGPFSLPI
;
A
#
# COMPACT_ATOMS: atom_id res chain seq x y z
N THR A 1 8.24 -4.45 13.68
CA THR A 1 7.04 -4.58 12.80
C THR A 1 6.88 -3.29 12.02
N LEU A 2 6.09 -3.25 10.93
CA LEU A 2 5.96 -2.06 10.09
C LEU A 2 5.50 -0.82 10.88
N ILE A 3 4.55 -0.98 11.80
CA ILE A 3 4.05 0.11 12.67
C ILE A 3 5.19 0.75 13.47
N PHE A 4 6.00 -0.07 14.15
CA PHE A 4 7.16 0.41 14.91
C PHE A 4 8.15 1.17 14.04
N ALA A 5 8.47 0.67 12.84
CA ALA A 5 9.40 1.35 11.94
C ALA A 5 8.86 2.72 11.50
N ILE A 6 7.56 2.83 11.25
CA ILE A 6 6.91 4.10 10.92
C ILE A 6 6.95 5.07 12.11
N GLU A 7 6.70 4.60 13.32
CA GLU A 7 6.79 5.42 14.53
C GLU A 7 8.20 5.98 14.76
N GLU A 8 9.23 5.15 14.58
CA GLU A 8 10.63 5.59 14.67
C GLU A 8 10.99 6.61 13.58
N ILE A 9 10.52 6.42 12.34
CA ILE A 9 10.72 7.40 11.26
C ILE A 9 10.04 8.72 11.60
N ASN A 10 8.78 8.69 12.03
CA ASN A 10 8.02 9.90 12.35
C ASN A 10 8.55 10.65 13.58
N ASN A 11 9.25 9.97 14.49
CA ASN A 11 9.90 10.58 15.66
C ASN A 11 11.34 11.05 15.38
N SER A 12 11.89 10.75 14.20
CA SER A 12 13.24 11.14 13.81
C SER A 12 13.26 12.57 13.27
N THR A 13 14.19 13.39 13.76
CA THR A 13 14.46 14.72 13.18
C THR A 13 15.34 14.66 11.94
N GLN A 14 15.91 13.49 11.62
CA GLN A 14 16.81 13.29 10.49
C GLN A 14 16.12 12.64 9.29
N LEU A 15 15.11 11.80 9.54
CA LEU A 15 14.37 11.09 8.50
C LEU A 15 13.05 11.81 8.24
N LEU A 16 12.86 12.26 7.00
CA LEU A 16 11.63 12.92 6.53
C LEU A 16 11.15 14.09 7.41
N PRO A 17 12.01 15.10 7.70
CA PRO A 17 11.62 16.22 8.55
C PRO A 17 10.43 16.99 7.97
N GLY A 18 9.40 17.20 8.79
CA GLY A 18 8.17 17.90 8.40
C GLY A 18 7.15 17.05 7.64
N VAL A 19 7.38 15.73 7.53
CA VAL A 19 6.46 14.77 6.91
C VAL A 19 6.10 13.68 7.92
N SER A 20 4.84 13.28 7.96
CA SER A 20 4.39 12.13 8.75
C SER A 20 3.95 11.01 7.82
N LEU A 21 4.50 9.81 8.04
CA LEU A 21 4.12 8.59 7.35
C LEU A 21 2.88 7.98 8.01
N GLY A 22 1.84 7.77 7.21
CA GLY A 22 0.68 6.94 7.56
C GLY A 22 0.81 5.52 6.99
N TYR A 23 -0.13 4.65 7.36
CA TYR A 23 -0.18 3.28 6.83
C TYR A 23 -1.60 2.72 6.75
N LYS A 24 -1.77 1.72 5.87
CA LYS A 24 -2.92 0.80 5.83
C LYS A 24 -2.36 -0.62 5.77
N ILE A 25 -2.83 -1.49 6.66
CA ILE A 25 -2.33 -2.86 6.79
C ILE A 25 -3.49 -3.82 6.54
N TYR A 26 -3.25 -4.81 5.67
CA TYR A 26 -4.17 -5.88 5.35
C TYR A 26 -3.48 -7.22 5.52
N ASP A 27 -4.23 -8.23 5.93
CA ASP A 27 -3.74 -9.61 6.03
C ASP A 27 -4.05 -10.38 4.73
N SER A 28 -3.01 -10.97 4.13
CA SER A 28 -3.13 -11.89 2.99
C SER A 28 -3.39 -13.33 3.42
N CYS A 29 -3.14 -13.68 4.69
CA CYS A 29 -3.18 -15.03 5.22
C CYS A 29 -2.41 -16.07 4.38
N GLY A 30 -1.33 -15.67 3.68
CA GLY A 30 -0.59 -16.56 2.77
C GLY A 30 -1.27 -16.87 1.44
N SER A 31 -2.44 -16.27 1.15
CA SER A 31 -3.23 -16.51 -0.06
C SER A 31 -2.90 -15.51 -1.16
N ILE A 32 -2.64 -16.03 -2.37
CA ILE A 32 -2.43 -15.20 -3.56
C ILE A 32 -3.67 -14.34 -3.86
N ALA A 33 -4.87 -14.94 -3.78
CA ALA A 33 -6.11 -14.22 -4.04
C ALA A 33 -6.30 -13.08 -3.03
N GLN A 34 -6.03 -13.34 -1.75
CA GLN A 34 -6.17 -12.33 -0.71
C GLN A 34 -5.10 -11.23 -0.84
N ALA A 35 -3.87 -11.57 -1.21
CA ALA A 35 -2.82 -10.58 -1.50
C ALA A 35 -3.22 -9.64 -2.63
N ILE A 36 -3.83 -10.17 -3.70
CA ILE A 36 -4.39 -9.38 -4.80
C ILE A 36 -5.51 -8.46 -4.31
N PHE A 37 -6.47 -8.98 -3.53
CA PHE A 37 -7.55 -8.16 -2.95
C PHE A 37 -7.03 -7.03 -2.05
N SER A 38 -6.11 -7.34 -1.15
CA SER A 38 -5.44 -6.38 -0.28
C SER A 38 -4.69 -5.31 -1.08
N GLY A 39 -3.96 -5.71 -2.12
CA GLY A 39 -3.28 -4.79 -3.04
C GLY A 39 -4.24 -3.84 -3.74
N MET A 40 -5.34 -4.36 -4.29
CA MET A 40 -6.36 -3.53 -4.94
C MET A 40 -7.02 -2.55 -3.96
N ALA A 41 -7.26 -2.97 -2.71
CA ALA A 41 -7.80 -2.08 -1.67
C ALA A 41 -6.82 -0.95 -1.33
N LEU A 42 -5.52 -1.24 -1.28
CA LEU A 42 -4.48 -0.23 -1.09
C LEU A 42 -4.43 0.77 -2.24
N MET A 43 -4.60 0.31 -3.49
CA MET A 43 -4.54 1.15 -4.69
C MET A 43 -5.78 2.06 -4.85
N ASN A 44 -6.97 1.54 -4.57
CA ASN A 44 -8.24 2.25 -4.83
C ASN A 44 -8.65 3.29 -3.76
N GLY A 45 -8.07 3.24 -2.56
CA GLY A 45 -8.43 4.16 -1.48
C GLY A 45 -9.76 3.84 -0.80
N TYR A 46 -10.08 4.60 0.26
CA TYR A 46 -11.32 4.44 1.03
C TYR A 46 -12.18 5.68 0.78
N GLU A 47 -13.21 5.56 -0.06
CA GLU A 47 -14.23 6.59 -0.26
C GLU A 47 -15.54 5.91 -0.70
N GLU A 48 -16.62 6.17 0.05
CA GLU A 48 -17.99 5.70 -0.21
C GLU A 48 -18.66 6.39 -1.41
N THR A 49 -18.04 7.42 -1.99
CA THR A 49 -18.65 8.19 -3.08
C THR A 49 -18.00 7.91 -4.44
N LEU A 50 -18.67 7.06 -5.22
CA LEU A 50 -18.52 6.94 -6.68
C LEU A 50 -19.07 8.21 -7.37
N GLY A 51 -18.64 9.40 -6.91
CA GLY A 51 -19.19 10.68 -7.31
C GLY A 51 -18.64 11.24 -8.62
N ASP A 52 -17.42 10.85 -9.02
CA ASP A 52 -16.82 11.27 -10.28
C ASP A 52 -16.44 10.05 -11.13
N THR A 53 -16.99 10.02 -12.34
CA THR A 53 -16.82 8.99 -13.37
C THR A 53 -15.42 8.95 -14.00
N THR A 54 -14.47 9.73 -13.48
CA THR A 54 -13.11 9.84 -14.01
C THR A 54 -12.10 9.10 -13.13
N CYS A 55 -11.52 8.02 -13.66
CA CYS A 55 -10.37 7.29 -13.09
C CYS A 55 -9.05 8.10 -13.15
N SER A 56 -9.10 9.41 -12.90
CA SER A 56 -7.92 10.28 -12.84
C SER A 56 -7.38 10.47 -11.42
N ARG A 57 -7.90 9.72 -10.44
CA ARG A 57 -7.46 9.85 -9.05
C ARG A 57 -6.12 9.14 -8.85
N PRO A 58 -5.16 9.78 -8.15
CA PRO A 58 -3.90 9.14 -7.83
C PRO A 58 -4.14 7.93 -6.89
N PRO A 59 -3.24 6.94 -6.89
CA PRO A 59 -3.32 5.82 -5.97
C PRO A 59 -3.39 6.31 -4.52
N ALA A 60 -4.13 5.59 -3.67
CA ALA A 60 -4.30 5.99 -2.28
C ALA A 60 -3.06 5.76 -1.39
N VAL A 61 -2.04 5.07 -1.91
CA VAL A 61 -0.76 4.84 -1.23
C VAL A 61 0.41 5.15 -2.16
N ASN A 62 1.54 5.55 -1.58
CA ASN A 62 2.77 5.86 -2.34
C ASN A 62 3.66 4.64 -2.58
N ALA A 63 3.55 3.61 -1.74
CA ALA A 63 4.33 2.38 -1.81
C ALA A 63 3.58 1.28 -1.05
N ILE A 64 3.88 0.02 -1.36
CA ILE A 64 3.33 -1.14 -0.64
C ILE A 64 4.50 -1.95 -0.12
N VAL A 65 4.46 -2.34 1.16
CA VAL A 65 5.40 -3.33 1.71
C VAL A 65 4.79 -4.70 1.47
N GLY A 66 5.46 -5.52 0.65
CA GLY A 66 4.99 -6.83 0.23
C GLY A 66 4.89 -7.89 1.34
N GLU A 67 4.45 -9.08 0.94
CA GLU A 67 4.32 -10.23 1.83
C GLU A 67 5.65 -11.01 1.96
N SER A 68 5.77 -11.79 3.03
CA SER A 68 6.95 -12.63 3.28
C SER A 68 7.17 -13.73 2.24
N ASN A 69 6.12 -14.26 1.58
CA ASN A 69 6.28 -15.27 0.55
C ASN A 69 6.41 -14.64 -0.84
N SER A 70 7.21 -15.27 -1.69
CA SER A 70 7.46 -14.78 -3.05
C SER A 70 6.23 -14.85 -3.95
N SER A 71 5.46 -15.94 -3.93
CA SER A 71 4.33 -16.12 -4.86
C SER A 71 3.22 -15.06 -4.69
N PRO A 72 2.73 -14.76 -3.47
CA PRO A 72 1.76 -13.67 -3.27
C PRO A 72 2.34 -12.29 -3.58
N THR A 73 3.63 -12.05 -3.28
CA THR A 73 4.31 -10.78 -3.59
C THR A 73 4.50 -10.57 -5.10
N ILE A 74 4.83 -11.62 -5.87
CA ILE A 74 4.90 -11.56 -7.34
C ILE A 74 3.52 -11.22 -7.92
N ALA A 75 2.46 -11.85 -7.42
CA ALA A 75 1.11 -11.54 -7.83
C ALA A 75 0.72 -10.08 -7.51
N LEU A 76 1.06 -9.60 -6.32
CA LEU A 76 0.88 -8.20 -5.92
C LEU A 76 1.67 -7.23 -6.82
N ALA A 77 2.92 -7.54 -7.16
CA ALA A 77 3.74 -6.74 -8.06
C ALA A 77 3.16 -6.67 -9.48
N SER A 78 2.57 -7.77 -9.96
CA SER A 78 1.96 -7.81 -11.29
C SER A 78 0.78 -6.83 -11.43
N ILE A 79 0.02 -6.60 -10.35
CA ILE A 79 -1.11 -5.66 -10.35
C ILE A 79 -0.71 -4.22 -10.00
N ALA A 80 0.39 -4.04 -9.27
CA ALA A 80 0.92 -2.73 -8.89
C ALA A 80 1.72 -2.05 -10.01
N GLY A 81 2.38 -2.84 -10.86
CA GLY A 81 3.23 -2.36 -11.96
C GLY A 81 2.56 -1.33 -12.89
N PRO A 82 1.32 -1.55 -13.39
CA PRO A 82 0.61 -0.59 -14.23
C PRO A 82 0.39 0.79 -13.58
N PHE A 83 0.37 0.87 -12.24
CA PHE A 83 0.21 2.11 -11.49
C PHE A 83 1.55 2.74 -11.08
N SER A 84 2.67 2.16 -11.51
CA SER A 84 4.03 2.56 -11.12
C SER A 84 4.21 2.60 -9.59
N LEU A 85 3.52 1.70 -8.88
CA LEU A 85 3.64 1.60 -7.43
C LEU A 85 4.79 0.69 -7.04
N PRO A 86 5.75 1.16 -6.23
CA PRO A 86 6.82 0.31 -5.74
C PRO A 86 6.28 -0.70 -4.72
N ILE A 87 6.67 -1.97 -4.90
CA ILE A 87 6.53 -3.08 -3.96
C ILE A 87 7.92 -3.42 -3.40
#